data_AF-A0A842MLN2-F1
#
_entry.id   AF-A0A842MLN2-F1
#
_cell.length_a   1.000
_cell.length_b   1.000
_cell.length_c   1.000
_cell.angle_alpha   90.00
_cell.angle_beta   90.00
_cell.angle_gamma   90.00
#
_symmetry.space_group_name_H-M   'P 1'
#
loop_
_entity.id
_entity.type
_entity.pdbx_description
1 polymer ?
#
loop_
_entity_poly.entity_id
_entity_poly.type
_entity_poly.pdbx_seq_one_letter_code
_entity_poly.pdbx_strand_id
1 'polypeptide(L)' 'MVSYVKINGELVEGFFKERITRFSAIAKIDGDDVLCFLPNPGRLEEILHEGARLILRKAARSGRKTAYDIIA' A
#
# COMPACT_ATOMS: atom_id res chain seq x y z
N MET A 1 8.14 21.33 -16.45
CA MET A 1 9.32 20.60 -15.93
C MET A 1 8.77 19.41 -15.16
N VAL A 2 8.90 18.18 -15.69
CA VAL A 2 8.38 16.98 -15.02
C VAL A 2 9.53 16.39 -14.20
N SER A 3 9.37 16.38 -12.88
CA SER A 3 10.38 15.86 -11.95
C SER A 3 10.09 14.37 -11.68
N TYR A 4 11.04 13.49 -11.97
CA TYR A 4 10.91 12.07 -11.68
C TYR A 4 11.42 11.75 -10.27
N VAL A 5 10.69 10.92 -9.54
CA VAL A 5 11.12 10.37 -8.24
C VAL A 5 11.50 8.90 -8.45
N LYS A 6 12.69 8.52 -8.01
CA LYS A 6 13.14 7.12 -8.03
C LYS A 6 12.60 6.39 -6.81
N ILE A 7 11.83 5.34 -7.05
CA ILE A 7 11.37 4.42 -6.00
C ILE A 7 12.26 3.18 -6.04
N ASN A 8 12.88 2.84 -4.91
CA ASN A 8 13.68 1.62 -4.76
C ASN A 8 12.84 0.51 -4.14
N GLY A 9 13.06 -0.74 -4.57
CA GLY A 9 12.37 -1.93 -4.07
C GLY A 9 11.49 -2.60 -5.12
N GLU A 10 11.06 -3.83 -4.84
CA GLU A 10 10.13 -4.57 -5.70
C GLU A 10 8.73 -3.92 -5.60
N LEU A 11 8.19 -3.54 -6.76
CA LEU A 11 6.86 -2.97 -6.89
C LEU A 11 5.88 -4.04 -7.37
N VAL A 12 4.71 -4.06 -6.74
CA VAL A 12 3.59 -4.91 -7.15
C VAL A 12 2.32 -4.08 -7.18
N GLU A 13 1.37 -4.51 -8.00
CA GLU A 13 0.05 -3.89 -8.06
C GLU A 13 -0.93 -4.66 -7.19
N GLY A 14 -1.95 -3.97 -6.70
CA GLY A 14 -3.04 -4.59 -5.98
C GLY A 14 -4.25 -3.69 -5.91
N PHE A 15 -5.25 -4.11 -5.15
CA PHE A 15 -6.48 -3.36 -4.94
C PHE A 15 -6.71 -3.12 -3.47
N PHE A 16 -7.04 -1.90 -3.10
CA PHE A 16 -7.46 -1.56 -1.74
C PHE A 16 -8.74 -2.34 -1.41
N LYS A 17 -8.74 -3.01 -0.26
CA LYS A 17 -9.92 -3.73 0.23
C LYS A 17 -10.56 -2.96 1.37
N GLU A 18 -9.84 -2.79 2.47
CA GLU A 18 -10.35 -2.12 3.67
C GLU A 18 -9.23 -1.53 4.53
N ARG A 19 -9.59 -0.55 5.35
CA ARG A 19 -8.68 0.06 6.33
C ARG A 19 -8.85 -0.64 7.69
N ILE A 20 -7.73 -1.13 8.25
CA ILE A 20 -7.73 -1.82 9.55
C ILE A 20 -7.40 -0.87 10.70
N THR A 21 -6.42 0.01 10.49
CA THR A 21 -6.08 1.07 11.45
C THR A 21 -5.72 2.33 10.70
N ARG A 22 -5.41 3.40 11.43
CA ARG A 22 -4.88 4.60 10.77
C ARG A 22 -3.64 4.30 9.92
N PHE A 23 -2.80 3.32 10.27
CA PHE A 23 -1.55 3.01 9.58
C PHE A 23 -1.53 1.67 8.84
N SER A 24 -2.66 0.99 8.71
CA SER A 24 -2.70 -0.34 8.06
C SER A 24 -3.99 -0.57 7.30
N ALA A 25 -3.86 -1.24 6.16
CA ALA A 25 -4.96 -1.63 5.29
C ALA A 25 -4.76 -3.05 4.76
N ILE A 26 -5.85 -3.69 4.35
CA ILE A 26 -5.79 -4.91 3.55
C ILE A 26 -5.79 -4.51 2.08
N ALA A 27 -4.86 -5.08 1.33
CA ALA A 27 -4.84 -5.02 -0.13
C ALA A 27 -4.97 -6.43 -0.70
N LYS A 28 -5.66 -6.55 -1.83
CA LYS A 28 -5.74 -7.78 -2.61
C LYS A 28 -4.61 -7.81 -3.61
N ILE A 29 -3.68 -8.77 -3.48
CA ILE A 29 -2.51 -8.95 -4.33
C ILE A 29 -2.53 -10.40 -4.82
N ASP A 30 -2.53 -10.63 -6.13
CA ASP A 30 -2.61 -11.97 -6.74
C ASP A 30 -3.76 -12.85 -6.21
N GLY A 31 -4.84 -12.23 -5.73
CA GLY A 31 -6.01 -12.92 -5.17
C GLY A 31 -5.99 -13.09 -3.64
N ASP A 32 -4.87 -12.84 -2.98
CA ASP A 32 -4.69 -12.96 -1.54
C ASP A 32 -4.88 -11.62 -0.81
N ASP A 33 -5.45 -11.68 0.40
CA ASP A 33 -5.60 -10.54 1.29
C ASP A 33 -4.32 -10.33 2.10
N VAL A 34 -3.65 -9.19 1.89
CA VAL A 34 -2.35 -8.90 2.48
C VAL A 34 -2.38 -7.63 3.32
N LEU A 35 -1.86 -7.71 4.55
CA LEU A 35 -1.72 -6.56 5.44
C LEU A 35 -0.58 -5.64 4.99
N CYS A 36 -0.94 -4.43 4.63
CA CYS A 36 -0.05 -3.40 4.11
C CYS A 36 0.04 -2.20 5.06
N PHE A 37 1.19 -1.52 5.05
CA PHE A 37 1.39 -0.27 5.76
C PHE A 37 0.83 0.90 4.94
N LEU A 38 0.06 1.77 5.59
CA LEU A 38 -0.57 2.95 5.02
C LEU A 38 0.13 4.22 5.56
N PRO A 39 1.06 4.84 4.81
CA PRO A 39 1.93 5.90 5.33
C PRO A 39 1.24 7.25 5.53
N ASN A 40 0.09 7.51 4.91
CA ASN A 40 -0.58 8.82 4.96
C ASN A 40 -2.02 8.73 5.50
N PRO A 41 -2.19 8.55 6.83
CA PRO A 41 -3.47 8.20 7.43
C PRO A 41 -4.57 9.25 7.31
N GLY A 42 -4.24 10.53 7.15
CA GLY A 42 -5.21 11.61 7.28
C GLY A 42 -6.07 11.77 6.02
N ARG A 43 -5.43 12.08 4.88
CA ARG A 43 -6.13 12.40 3.63
C ARG A 43 -6.72 11.19 2.91
N LEU A 44 -6.27 9.99 3.26
CA LEU A 44 -6.59 8.80 2.47
C LEU A 44 -7.94 8.17 2.82
N GLU A 45 -8.58 8.53 3.93
CA GLU A 45 -9.89 7.96 4.29
C GLU A 45 -11.00 8.37 3.31
N GLU A 46 -10.93 9.57 2.75
CA GLU A 46 -11.89 10.07 1.76
C GLU A 46 -11.56 9.63 0.32
N ILE A 47 -10.35 9.09 0.08
CA ILE A 47 -9.83 8.80 -1.27
C ILE A 47 -9.75 7.30 -1.53
N LEU A 48 -9.38 6.51 -0.53
CA LEU A 48 -9.28 5.05 -0.63
C LEU A 48 -10.65 4.40 -0.41
N HIS A 49 -11.28 4.04 -1.51
CA HIS A 49 -12.47 3.22 -1.56
C HIS A 49 -12.09 1.79 -1.97
N GLU A 50 -12.92 0.82 -1.58
CA GLU A 50 -12.76 -0.58 -1.99
C GLU A 50 -12.63 -0.69 -3.52
N GLY A 51 -11.64 -1.47 -3.97
CA GLY A 51 -11.32 -1.64 -5.38
C GLY A 51 -10.37 -0.58 -5.97
N ALA A 52 -9.96 0.43 -5.21
CA ALA A 52 -8.98 1.41 -5.69
C ALA A 52 -7.64 0.71 -6.02
N ARG A 53 -7.09 0.99 -7.21
CA ARG A 53 -5.78 0.44 -7.62
C ARG A 53 -4.68 1.02 -6.74
N LEU A 54 -3.78 0.15 -6.29
CA LEU A 54 -2.65 0.51 -5.44
C LEU A 54 -1.33 0.16 -6.14
N ILE A 55 -0.32 0.99 -5.92
CA ILE A 55 1.09 0.61 -6.09
C ILE A 55 1.67 0.31 -4.72
N LEU A 56 2.18 -0.91 -4.59
CA LEU A 56 2.71 -1.45 -3.35
C LEU A 56 4.21 -1.72 -3.51
N ARG A 57 4.98 -1.39 -2.47
CA ARG A 57 6.40 -1.74 -2.39
C ARG A 57 6.60 -2.83 -1.36
N LYS A 58 7.28 -3.90 -1.73
CA LYS A 58 7.66 -4.98 -0.80
C LYS A 58 8.55 -4.44 0.33
N ALA A 59 8.25 -4.84 1.55
CA ALA A 59 9.04 -4.45 2.70
C ALA A 59 10.48 -5.01 2.62
N ALA A 60 11.47 -4.14 2.82
CA ALA A 60 12.88 -4.51 2.66
C ALA A 60 13.48 -5.35 3.81
N ARG A 61 12.82 -5.42 4.98
CA ARG A 61 13.39 -6.02 6.21
C ARG A 61 12.52 -7.15 6.75
N SER A 62 13.14 -8.27 7.11
CA SER A 62 12.47 -9.35 7.85
C SER A 62 12.06 -8.88 9.26
N GLY A 63 10.88 -9.30 9.72
CA GLY A 63 10.33 -8.95 11.03
C GLY A 63 9.35 -7.76 11.07
N ARG A 64 9.00 -7.17 9.92
CA ARG A 64 7.87 -6.23 9.85
C ARG A 64 6.55 -6.99 9.92
N LYS A 65 5.57 -6.41 10.63
CA LYS A 65 4.19 -6.92 10.70
C LYS A 65 3.46 -6.82 9.35
N THR A 66 3.83 -5.83 8.54
CA THR A 66 3.26 -5.56 7.20
C THR A 66 4.24 -6.00 6.12
N ALA A 67 3.76 -6.76 5.14
CA ALA A 67 4.59 -7.27 4.05
C ALA A 67 4.88 -6.21 2.96
N TYR A 68 4.01 -5.21 2.83
CA TYR A 68 4.09 -4.17 1.80
C TYR A 68 3.81 -2.77 2.36
N ASP A 69 4.32 -1.75 1.67
CA ASP A 69 4.01 -0.33 1.88
C ASP A 69 3.15 0.19 0.70
N ILE A 70 2.03 0.86 0.99
CA ILE A 70 1.23 1.57 -0.02
C ILE A 70 1.92 2.88 -0.37
N ILE A 71 2.23 3.12 -1.64
CA ILE A 71 2.98 4.30 -2.08
C ILE A 71 2.26 5.16 -3.13
N ALA A 72 1.25 4.62 -3.81
CA ALA A 72 0.34 5.36 -4.69
C ALA A 72 -1.03 4.67 -4.76
#